data_AF-A0A1Z4LJT5-F1
#
_entry.id   AF-A0A1Z4LJT5-F1
#
_cell.length_a   1.000
_cell.length_b   1.000
_cell.length_c   1.000
_cell.angle_alpha   90.00
_cell.angle_beta   90.00
_cell.angle_gamma   90.00
#
_symmetry.space_group_name_H-M   'P 1'
#
loop_
_entity.id
_entity.type
_entity.pdbx_description
1 polymer ?
#
loop_
_entity_poly.entity_id
_entity_poly.type
_entity_poly.pdbx_seq_one_letter_code
_entity_poly.pdbx_strand_id
1 'polypeptide(L)'
;MKQQSREKILEFLADLSAPVDPEVFAGFGSKLQRNRYEWQKQECEFEKEEEYICCWVEEQEVMHTLDILFDIARNPPGIEFCNGIYQRRKSDWEYFLILLIYLLGKKDKVTLLNQIEDNNQDKKLYPIIEEVKQYLADD
;
A
#
# COMPACT_ATOMS: atom_id res chain seq x y z
N MET A 1 2.45 18.54 -4.20
CA MET A 1 2.72 17.09 -4.26
C MET A 1 3.93 16.80 -3.40
N LYS A 2 3.89 15.74 -2.60
CA LYS A 2 4.95 15.34 -1.67
C LYS A 2 5.79 14.24 -2.33
N GLN A 3 7.10 14.32 -2.16
CA GLN A 3 8.01 13.22 -2.43
C GLN A 3 8.29 12.53 -1.09
N GLN A 4 7.96 11.25 -0.99
CA GLN A 4 8.20 10.45 0.21
C GLN A 4 9.51 9.68 0.07
N SER A 5 10.16 9.38 1.19
CA SER A 5 11.24 8.40 1.19
C SER A 5 10.67 6.98 1.13
N ARG A 6 11.51 6.03 0.75
CA ARG A 6 11.16 4.60 0.76
C ARG A 6 10.71 4.14 2.15
N GLU A 7 11.37 4.62 3.20
CA GLU A 7 11.05 4.30 4.59
C GLU A 7 9.65 4.79 4.97
N LYS A 8 9.26 6.00 4.54
CA LYS A 8 7.93 6.55 4.84
C LYS A 8 6.80 5.77 4.15
N ILE A 9 7.04 5.30 2.93
CA ILE A 9 6.08 4.44 2.21
C ILE A 9 6.00 3.06 2.87
N LEU A 10 7.13 2.50 3.31
CA LEU A 10 7.15 1.24 4.07
C LEU A 10 6.45 1.36 5.42
N GLU A 11 6.67 2.45 6.18
CA GLU A 11 5.94 2.75 7.42
C GLU A 11 4.44 2.81 7.17
N PHE A 12 4.00 3.45 6.09
CA PHE A 12 2.60 3.53 5.73
C PHE A 12 2.00 2.17 5.34
N LEU A 13 2.70 1.36 4.55
CA LEU A 13 2.30 -0.01 4.23
C LEU A 13 2.24 -0.89 5.48
N ALA A 14 3.18 -0.73 6.41
CA ALA A 14 3.16 -1.42 7.70
C ALA A 14 1.93 -1.02 8.51
N ASP A 15 1.58 0.27 8.56
CA ASP A 15 0.39 0.76 9.26
C ASP A 15 -0.91 0.20 8.68
N LEU A 16 -1.01 0.08 7.34
CA LEU A 16 -2.17 -0.50 6.66
C LEU A 16 -2.29 -2.01 6.90
N SER A 17 -1.17 -2.73 6.86
CA SER A 17 -1.13 -4.18 7.06
C SER A 17 -1.21 -4.63 8.52
N ALA A 18 -1.09 -3.69 9.47
CA ALA A 18 -1.12 -4.00 10.89
C ALA A 18 -2.54 -4.38 11.38
N PRO A 19 -2.64 -5.27 12.38
CA PRO A 19 -3.92 -5.68 12.91
C PRO A 19 -4.42 -4.57 13.84
N VAL A 20 -5.73 -4.43 13.89
CA VAL A 20 -6.36 -3.50 14.82
C VAL A 20 -6.61 -4.25 16.13
N ASP A 21 -5.67 -4.15 17.08
CA ASP A 21 -5.76 -4.84 18.39
C ASP A 21 -5.42 -3.88 19.55
N PRO A 22 -6.25 -3.80 20.61
CA PRO A 22 -5.97 -3.06 21.84
C PRO A 22 -4.54 -3.19 22.39
N GLU A 23 -3.92 -4.36 22.26
CA GLU A 23 -2.55 -4.63 22.76
C GLU A 23 -1.48 -3.89 21.94
N VAL A 24 -1.71 -3.66 20.64
CA VAL A 24 -0.84 -2.85 19.75
C VAL A 24 -0.84 -1.37 20.18
N PHE A 25 -1.91 -0.92 20.85
CA PHE A 25 -2.12 0.47 21.26
C PHE A 25 -1.58 0.84 22.63
N ALA A 26 -0.94 -0.08 23.36
CA ALA A 26 -0.29 0.17 24.66
C ALA A 26 0.98 1.06 24.55
N GLY A 27 0.92 2.14 23.77
CA GLY A 27 1.94 3.17 23.62
C GLY A 27 2.61 3.24 22.24
N PHE A 28 2.38 2.28 21.33
CA PHE A 28 3.24 2.08 20.16
C PHE A 28 2.53 2.15 18.78
N GLY A 29 1.23 2.45 18.74
CA GLY A 29 0.50 2.55 17.46
C GLY A 29 0.55 3.92 16.78
N SER A 30 0.59 3.92 15.45
CA SER A 30 0.51 5.13 14.60
C SER A 30 -0.86 5.82 14.67
N LYS A 31 -0.94 7.03 14.14
CA LYS A 31 -2.22 7.76 14.06
C LYS A 31 -3.26 6.99 13.24
N LEU A 32 -2.84 6.36 12.14
CA LEU A 32 -3.73 5.56 11.29
C LEU A 32 -4.30 4.37 12.06
N GLN A 33 -3.45 3.59 12.73
CA GLN A 33 -3.90 2.43 13.50
C GLN A 33 -4.90 2.84 14.60
N ARG A 34 -4.64 3.95 15.32
CA ARG A 34 -5.58 4.46 16.34
C ARG A 34 -6.92 4.84 15.74
N ASN A 35 -6.90 5.50 14.58
CA ASN A 35 -8.11 5.85 13.88
C ASN A 35 -8.90 4.61 13.45
N ARG A 36 -8.21 3.60 12.88
CA ARG A 36 -8.83 2.33 12.49
C ARG A 36 -9.53 1.62 13.65
N TYR A 37 -8.92 1.62 14.83
CA TYR A 37 -9.57 1.10 16.04
C TYR A 37 -10.88 1.82 16.39
N GLU A 38 -10.90 3.15 16.28
CA GLU A 38 -12.12 3.91 16.52
C GLU A 38 -13.17 3.73 15.41
N TRP A 39 -12.73 3.59 14.15
CA TRP A 39 -13.63 3.32 13.02
C TRP A 39 -14.24 1.92 13.09
N GLN A 40 -13.48 0.93 13.57
CA GLN A 40 -13.97 -0.43 13.78
C GLN A 40 -15.09 -0.46 14.82
N LYS A 41 -14.98 0.30 15.92
CA LYS A 41 -16.06 0.45 16.92
C LYS A 41 -17.32 1.12 16.37
N GLN A 42 -17.17 1.94 15.33
CA GLN A 42 -18.25 2.65 14.67
C GLN A 42 -18.78 1.90 13.44
N GLU A 43 -18.28 0.68 13.17
CA GLU A 43 -18.64 -0.15 12.02
C GLU A 43 -18.40 0.55 10.66
N CYS A 44 -17.46 1.49 10.60
CA CYS A 44 -17.15 2.29 9.40
C CYS A 44 -15.68 2.19 8.95
N GLU A 45 -14.95 1.17 9.43
CA GLU A 45 -13.51 1.00 9.15
C GLU A 45 -13.17 1.01 7.66
N PHE A 46 -13.90 0.24 6.84
CA PHE A 46 -13.59 0.12 5.41
C PHE A 46 -13.73 1.44 4.66
N GLU A 47 -14.86 2.13 4.83
CA GLU A 47 -15.12 3.42 4.17
C GLU A 47 -14.07 4.47 4.59
N LYS A 48 -13.72 4.51 5.88
CA LYS A 48 -12.74 5.47 6.40
C LYS A 48 -11.29 5.14 6.05
N GLU A 49 -10.95 3.86 5.95
CA GLU A 49 -9.65 3.43 5.45
C GLU A 49 -9.49 3.81 3.97
N GLU A 50 -10.52 3.58 3.15
CA GLU A 50 -10.52 3.96 1.74
C GLU A 50 -10.38 5.48 1.56
N GLU A 51 -11.17 6.28 2.32
CA GLU A 51 -11.03 7.74 2.35
C GLU A 51 -9.59 8.17 2.69
N TYR A 52 -9.00 7.53 3.71
CA TYR A 52 -7.64 7.84 4.16
C TYR A 52 -6.59 7.52 3.09
N ILE A 53 -6.68 6.35 2.47
CA ILE A 53 -5.79 5.93 1.38
C ILE A 53 -5.92 6.90 0.21
N CYS A 54 -7.14 7.26 -0.19
CA CYS A 54 -7.37 8.22 -1.27
C CYS A 54 -6.75 9.58 -0.96
N CYS A 55 -6.96 10.11 0.26
CA CYS A 55 -6.33 11.36 0.67
C CYS A 55 -4.79 11.27 0.62
N TRP A 56 -4.20 10.16 1.08
CA TRP A 56 -2.77 9.97 1.00
C TRP A 56 -2.28 9.96 -0.45
N VAL A 57 -2.95 9.22 -1.35
CA VAL A 57 -2.63 9.13 -2.79
C VAL A 57 -2.71 10.51 -3.47
N GLU A 58 -3.71 11.32 -3.12
CA GLU A 58 -3.87 12.67 -3.68
C GLU A 58 -2.68 13.58 -3.36
N GLU A 59 -2.06 13.43 -2.20
CA GLU A 59 -0.92 14.24 -1.79
C GLU A 59 0.40 13.87 -2.49
N GLN A 60 0.51 12.68 -3.07
CA GLN A 60 1.78 12.17 -3.61
C GLN A 60 2.09 12.71 -5.02
N GLU A 61 3.39 12.88 -5.27
CA GLU A 61 3.95 12.98 -6.63
C GLU A 61 3.98 11.59 -7.27
N VAL A 62 3.41 11.45 -8.47
CA VAL A 62 3.07 10.14 -9.05
C VAL A 62 4.32 9.37 -9.47
N MET A 63 5.22 9.97 -10.25
CA MET A 63 6.35 9.27 -10.86
C MET A 63 7.31 8.74 -9.78
N HIS A 64 7.74 9.62 -8.88
CA HIS A 64 8.64 9.27 -7.78
C HIS A 64 8.03 8.22 -6.84
N THR A 65 6.74 8.32 -6.55
CA THR A 65 6.09 7.36 -5.63
C THR A 65 5.92 6.00 -6.29
N LEU A 66 5.57 5.95 -7.58
CA LEU A 66 5.53 4.70 -8.34
C LEU A 66 6.91 4.04 -8.41
N ASP A 67 7.98 4.79 -8.66
CA ASP A 67 9.35 4.27 -8.67
C ASP A 67 9.69 3.54 -7.36
N ILE A 68 9.32 4.14 -6.22
CA ILE A 68 9.54 3.54 -4.91
C ILE A 68 8.66 2.29 -4.71
N LEU A 69 7.39 2.33 -5.09
CA LEU A 69 6.48 1.19 -4.94
C LEU A 69 6.95 -0.01 -5.78
N PHE A 70 7.43 0.22 -7.00
CA PHE A 70 8.04 -0.82 -7.83
C PHE A 70 9.39 -1.31 -7.27
N ASP A 71 10.20 -0.44 -6.67
CA ASP A 71 11.39 -0.88 -5.93
C ASP A 71 11.03 -1.77 -4.73
N ILE A 72 10.01 -1.40 -3.95
CA ILE A 72 9.51 -2.22 -2.83
C ILE A 72 9.00 -3.57 -3.34
N ALA A 73 8.23 -3.59 -4.44
CA ALA A 73 7.77 -4.83 -5.05
C ALA A 73 8.93 -5.73 -5.50
N ARG A 74 10.03 -5.14 -6.01
CA ARG A 74 11.23 -5.89 -6.46
C ARG A 74 12.08 -6.39 -5.30
N ASN A 75 12.16 -5.57 -4.25
CA ASN A 75 12.98 -5.76 -3.07
C ASN A 75 12.08 -5.67 -1.82
N PRO A 76 11.20 -6.67 -1.62
CA PRO A 76 10.24 -6.65 -0.52
C PRO A 76 10.97 -6.61 0.82
N PRO A 77 10.38 -5.97 1.84
CA PRO A 77 10.96 -5.98 3.17
C PRO A 77 11.06 -7.43 3.67
N GLY A 78 12.13 -7.75 4.40
CA GLY A 78 12.36 -9.11 4.91
C GLY A 78 11.23 -9.58 5.83
N ILE A 79 11.11 -10.91 6.02
CA ILE A 79 10.03 -11.56 6.80
C ILE A 79 9.90 -10.95 8.22
N GLU A 80 10.99 -10.44 8.80
CA GLU A 80 11.02 -9.75 10.11
C GLU A 80 10.20 -8.45 10.15
N PHE A 81 9.97 -7.79 9.01
CA PHE A 81 9.12 -6.60 8.89
C PHE A 81 7.62 -6.93 9.07
N CYS A 82 7.22 -8.16 8.73
CA CYS A 82 5.83 -8.63 8.76
C CYS A 82 5.55 -9.64 9.89
N ASN A 83 6.57 -10.13 10.59
CA ASN A 83 6.45 -11.23 11.55
C ASN A 83 5.83 -10.86 12.91
N GLY A 84 5.63 -9.58 13.23
CA GLY A 84 4.92 -9.20 14.45
C GLY A 84 3.41 -9.51 14.41
N ILE A 85 2.86 -9.78 13.22
CA ILE A 85 1.43 -9.75 12.93
C ILE A 85 1.14 -10.88 11.92
N TYR A 86 1.20 -12.13 12.36
CA TYR A 86 0.93 -13.25 11.46
C TYR A 86 -0.20 -14.10 12.02
N GLN A 87 -1.42 -13.86 11.53
CA GLN A 87 -2.37 -14.90 11.08
C GLN A 87 -3.78 -14.30 10.90
N ARG A 88 -4.16 -14.04 9.63
CA ARG A 88 -5.49 -14.38 9.06
C ARG A 88 -5.64 -14.12 7.55
N ARG A 89 -4.69 -13.45 6.88
CA ARG A 89 -4.66 -13.30 5.41
C ARG A 89 -3.20 -13.37 4.92
N LYS A 90 -2.88 -14.25 3.96
CA LYS A 90 -1.69 -14.08 3.10
C LYS A 90 -2.07 -13.00 2.07
N SER A 91 -1.49 -11.81 1.92
CA SER A 91 -0.37 -11.12 2.57
C SER A 91 -0.75 -9.63 2.52
N ASP A 92 -1.29 -9.05 3.61
CA ASP A 92 -2.03 -7.76 3.54
C ASP A 92 -1.22 -6.59 2.95
N TRP A 93 0.11 -6.58 3.10
CA TRP A 93 0.95 -5.53 2.52
C TRP A 93 1.05 -5.57 0.99
N GLU A 94 0.99 -6.77 0.36
CA GLU A 94 1.03 -6.90 -1.11
C GLU A 94 -0.26 -6.36 -1.72
N TYR A 95 -1.40 -6.65 -1.10
CA TYR A 95 -2.69 -6.09 -1.48
C TYR A 95 -2.65 -4.55 -1.45
N PHE A 96 -2.20 -3.96 -0.34
CA PHE A 96 -2.10 -2.50 -0.24
C PHE A 96 -1.07 -1.93 -1.21
N LEU A 97 0.04 -2.62 -1.47
CA LEU A 97 1.01 -2.20 -2.48
C LEU A 97 0.38 -2.12 -3.88
N ILE A 98 -0.34 -3.18 -4.29
CA ILE A 98 -1.04 -3.24 -5.58
C ILE A 98 -2.09 -2.13 -5.66
N LEU A 99 -2.90 -1.96 -4.61
CA LEU A 99 -3.92 -0.92 -4.54
C LEU A 99 -3.30 0.47 -4.68
N LEU A 100 -2.20 0.76 -3.99
CA LEU A 100 -1.52 2.07 -4.09
C LEU A 100 -0.93 2.30 -5.49
N ILE A 101 -0.32 1.30 -6.12
CA ILE A 101 0.19 1.39 -7.50
C ILE A 101 -0.96 1.72 -8.46
N TYR A 102 -2.07 1.00 -8.34
CA TYR A 102 -3.26 1.21 -9.15
C TYR A 102 -3.86 2.61 -8.95
N LEU A 103 -4.11 3.02 -7.70
CA LEU A 103 -4.72 4.32 -7.39
C LEU A 103 -3.83 5.50 -7.83
N LEU A 104 -2.51 5.40 -7.66
CA LEU A 104 -1.57 6.41 -8.20
C LEU A 104 -1.60 6.43 -9.73
N GLY A 105 -1.67 5.26 -10.37
CA GLY A 105 -1.79 5.15 -11.81
C GLY A 105 -3.10 5.68 -12.38
N LYS A 106 -4.19 5.74 -11.59
CA LYS A 106 -5.41 6.44 -12.04
C LYS A 106 -5.19 7.94 -12.21
N LYS A 107 -4.28 8.55 -11.43
CA LYS A 107 -3.92 9.97 -11.55
C LYS A 107 -3.12 10.25 -12.82
N ASP A 108 -2.27 9.32 -13.23
CA ASP A 108 -1.51 9.38 -14.49
C ASP A 108 -1.31 7.99 -15.09
N LYS A 109 -2.29 7.60 -15.93
CA LYS A 109 -2.34 6.28 -16.56
C LYS A 109 -1.19 6.04 -17.52
N VAL A 110 -0.70 7.09 -18.19
CA VAL A 110 0.41 6.98 -19.14
C VAL A 110 1.70 6.61 -18.39
N THR A 111 1.97 7.30 -17.28
CA THR A 111 3.14 7.00 -16.43
C THR A 111 3.10 5.58 -15.87
N LEU A 112 1.93 5.12 -15.38
CA LEU A 112 1.80 3.73 -14.89
C LEU A 112 2.04 2.70 -16.01
N LEU A 113 1.48 2.90 -17.20
CA LEU A 113 1.66 1.95 -18.31
C LEU A 113 3.13 1.86 -18.74
N ASN A 114 3.83 3.00 -18.85
CA ASN A 114 5.27 3.01 -19.15
C ASN A 114 6.06 2.23 -18.10
N GLN A 115 5.78 2.46 -16.81
CA GLN A 115 6.42 1.71 -15.72
C GLN A 115 6.12 0.21 -15.79
N ILE A 116 4.87 -0.18 -16.10
CA ILE A 116 4.52 -1.59 -16.28
C ILE A 116 5.31 -2.20 -17.44
N GLU A 117 5.40 -1.51 -18.58
CA GLU A 117 6.14 -1.96 -19.76
C GLU A 117 7.63 -2.13 -19.46
N ASP A 118 8.25 -1.14 -18.83
CA ASP A 118 9.66 -1.14 -18.43
C ASP A 118 9.99 -2.29 -17.47
N ASN A 119 9.02 -2.68 -16.64
CA ASN A 119 9.18 -3.72 -15.63
C ASN A 119 8.60 -5.08 -16.04
N ASN A 120 7.98 -5.21 -17.23
CA ASN A 120 7.18 -6.39 -17.63
C ASN A 120 8.01 -7.68 -17.75
N GLN A 121 9.33 -7.56 -17.92
CA GLN A 121 10.25 -8.70 -18.01
C GLN A 121 10.85 -9.12 -16.66
N ASP A 122 10.66 -8.32 -15.61
CA ASP A 122 11.15 -8.63 -14.27
C ASP A 122 10.26 -9.70 -13.62
N LYS A 123 10.76 -10.94 -13.58
CA LYS A 123 10.05 -12.09 -13.01
C LYS A 123 9.67 -11.90 -11.54
N LYS A 124 10.36 -11.02 -10.79
CA LYS A 124 10.01 -10.74 -9.39
C LYS A 124 8.75 -9.88 -9.29
N LEU A 125 8.56 -8.97 -10.24
CA LEU A 125 7.43 -8.04 -10.29
C LEU A 125 6.20 -8.63 -10.97
N TYR A 126 6.37 -9.70 -11.74
CA TYR A 126 5.31 -10.30 -12.54
C TYR A 126 3.99 -10.51 -11.78
N PRO A 127 3.95 -11.08 -10.55
CA PRO A 127 2.67 -11.27 -9.84
C PRO A 127 1.96 -9.94 -9.53
N ILE A 128 2.70 -8.94 -9.04
CA ILE A 128 2.16 -7.60 -8.72
C ILE A 128 1.65 -6.90 -9.98
N ILE A 129 2.44 -6.94 -11.07
CA ILE A 129 2.07 -6.30 -12.34
C ILE A 129 0.81 -6.92 -12.93
N GLU A 130 0.67 -8.24 -12.89
CA GLU A 130 -0.52 -8.91 -13.42
C GLU A 130 -1.78 -8.54 -12.62
N GLU A 131 -1.70 -8.43 -11.28
CA GLU A 131 -2.83 -7.97 -10.47
C GLU A 131 -3.18 -6.50 -10.77
N VAL A 132 -2.19 -5.61 -10.90
CA VAL A 132 -2.43 -4.21 -11.31
C VAL A 132 -3.11 -4.14 -12.68
N LYS A 133 -2.71 -4.97 -13.65
CA LYS A 133 -3.36 -5.03 -14.97
C LYS A 133 -4.81 -5.49 -14.89
N GLN A 134 -5.15 -6.41 -13.98
CA GLN A 134 -6.53 -6.84 -13.76
C GLN A 134 -7.39 -5.67 -13.28
N TYR A 135 -6.92 -4.93 -12.26
CA TYR A 135 -7.61 -3.72 -11.78
C TYR A 135 -7.80 -2.66 -12.87
N LEU A 136 -6.84 -2.51 -13.79
CA LEU A 136 -6.96 -1.58 -14.92
C LEU A 136 -7.92 -2.05 -16.02
N ALA A 137 -8.26 -3.34 -16.08
CA ALA A 137 -9.16 -3.92 -17.08
C ALA A 137 -10.63 -3.92 -16.61
N ASP A 138 -10.85 -3.91 -15.29
CA ASP A 138 -12.17 -3.87 -14.66
C ASP A 138 -12.75 -2.44 -14.51
N ASP A 139 -11.94 -1.42 -14.80
CA ASP A 139 -12.27 0.03 -14.84
C ASP A 139 -12.72 0.51 -16.24
#